data_AF-A0A9E3J9K0-F1
#
_entry.id   AF-A0A9E3J9K0-F1
#
_cell.length_a   1.000
_cell.length_b   1.000
_cell.length_c   1.000
_cell.angle_alpha   90.00
_cell.angle_beta   90.00
_cell.angle_gamma   90.00
#
_symmetry.space_group_name_H-M   'P 1'
#
loop_
_entity.id
_entity.type
_entity.pdbx_description
1 polymer ?
#
loop_
_entity_poly.entity_id
_entity_poly.type
_entity_poly.pdbx_seq_one_letter_code
_entity_poly.pdbx_strand_id
1 'polypeptide(L)' 'TTMDCAHCDARAKHRLPLGERTYTCTACGAVSPRDKNSARVMLVRAGLNPAGADGARPPGAQLQEAA' A
#
# COMPACT_ATOMS: atom_id res chain seq x y z
N THR A 1 9.49 6.23 -3.01
CA THR A 1 8.24 5.81 -2.37
C THR A 1 8.04 6.67 -1.13
N THR A 2 6.84 7.18 -0.87
CA THR A 2 6.57 7.89 0.39
C THR A 2 6.81 6.95 1.57
N MET A 3 7.33 7.46 2.69
CA MET A 3 7.80 6.65 3.83
C MET A 3 6.93 6.81 5.08
N ASP A 4 5.73 7.36 4.92
CA ASP A 4 4.84 7.57 6.04
C ASP A 4 4.17 6.26 6.44
N CYS A 5 3.75 6.20 7.69
CA CYS A 5 2.95 5.10 8.19
C CYS A 5 1.50 5.31 7.80
N ALA A 6 0.89 4.34 7.13
CA ALA A 6 -0.54 4.38 6.84
C ALA A 6 -1.46 4.29 8.07
N HIS A 7 -0.91 4.02 9.27
CA HIS A 7 -1.68 3.84 10.50
C HIS A 7 -1.66 5.03 11.44
N CYS A 8 -0.55 5.77 11.50
CA CYS A 8 -0.36 6.88 12.44
C CYS A 8 0.25 8.13 11.79
N ASP A 9 0.38 8.13 10.46
CA ASP A 9 0.95 9.21 9.65
C ASP A 9 2.39 9.61 10.00
N ALA A 10 3.07 8.83 10.85
CA ALA A 10 4.45 9.04 11.21
C ALA A 10 5.36 8.91 9.97
N ARG A 11 6.18 9.93 9.72
CA ARG A 11 7.12 9.97 8.59
C ARG A 11 8.42 9.26 8.96
N ALA A 12 8.76 8.16 8.26
CA ALA A 12 10.04 7.50 8.54
C ALA A 12 11.21 8.39 8.11
N LYS A 13 12.20 8.54 9.01
CA LYS A 13 13.41 9.34 8.77
C LYS A 13 14.44 8.60 7.93
N HIS A 14 14.50 7.28 8.05
CA HIS A 14 15.46 6.46 7.33
C HIS A 14 14.85 5.91 6.05
N ARG A 15 15.59 6.03 4.94
CA ARG A 15 15.18 5.39 3.69
C ARG A 15 15.31 3.88 3.82
N LEU A 16 14.18 3.22 3.76
CA LEU A 16 14.08 1.79 3.65
C LEU A 16 14.59 1.35 2.24
N PRO A 17 15.57 0.45 2.11
CA PRO A 17 16.17 0.05 0.81
C PRO A 17 15.15 -0.60 -0.14
N LEU A 18 15.33 -0.55 -1.46
CA LEU A 18 14.35 -1.13 -2.40
C LEU A 18 14.15 -2.65 -2.23
N GLY A 19 15.17 -3.37 -1.76
CA GLY A 19 15.09 -4.81 -1.49
C GLY A 19 14.35 -5.17 -0.19
N GLU A 20 14.13 -4.20 0.69
CA GLU A 20 13.53 -4.43 2.00
C GLU A 20 12.00 -4.50 1.86
N ARG A 21 11.44 -5.70 1.95
CA ARG A 21 10.01 -5.95 1.63
C ARG A 21 9.08 -5.66 2.80
N THR A 22 9.62 -5.61 4.01
CA THR A 22 8.85 -5.37 5.23
C THR A 22 8.99 -3.92 5.64
N TYR A 23 7.86 -3.25 5.86
CA TYR A 23 7.79 -1.95 6.49
C TYR A 23 7.46 -2.14 7.98
N THR A 24 8.26 -1.53 8.84
CA THR A 24 8.03 -1.46 10.29
C THR A 24 8.03 0.00 10.72
N CYS A 25 6.91 0.47 11.26
CA CYS A 25 6.82 1.81 11.80
C CYS A 25 7.52 1.88 13.16
N THR A 26 8.50 2.76 13.31
CA THR A 26 9.19 2.98 14.60
C THR A 26 8.36 3.76 15.62
N ALA A 27 7.28 4.42 15.18
CA ALA A 27 6.41 5.22 16.06
C ALA A 27 5.27 4.40 16.68
N CYS A 28 4.59 3.57 15.88
CA CYS A 28 3.43 2.78 16.34
C CYS A 28 3.63 1.26 16.30
N GLY A 29 4.77 0.78 15.78
CA GLY A 29 5.06 -0.65 15.69
C GLY A 29 4.31 -1.39 14.58
N ALA A 30 3.55 -0.72 13.72
CA ALA A 30 2.85 -1.37 12.62
C ALA A 30 3.82 -2.09 11.67
N VAL A 31 3.53 -3.36 11.36
CA VAL A 31 4.32 -4.19 10.46
C VAL A 31 3.45 -4.59 9.27
N SER A 32 3.94 -4.34 8.05
CA SER A 32 3.24 -4.72 6.82
C SER A 32 4.21 -4.84 5.65
N PRO A 33 3.86 -5.51 4.55
CA PRO A 33 4.61 -5.36 3.30
C PRO A 33 4.70 -3.89 2.88
N ARG A 34 5.86 -3.47 2.38
CA ARG A 34 6.13 -2.08 2.00
C ARG A 34 5.18 -1.56 0.92
N ASP A 35 4.93 -2.37 -0.11
CA ASP A 35 4.04 -2.02 -1.21
C ASP A 35 2.63 -1.72 -0.69
N LYS A 36 2.09 -2.58 0.19
CA LYS A 36 0.80 -2.39 0.85
C LYS A 36 0.74 -1.15 1.73
N ASN A 37 1.79 -0.86 2.51
CA ASN A 37 1.88 0.40 3.26
C ASN A 37 1.83 1.59 2.29
N SER A 38 2.62 1.54 1.21
CA SER A 38 2.69 2.65 0.25
C SER A 38 1.35 2.91 -0.46
N ALA A 39 0.64 1.85 -0.85
CA ALA A 39 -0.70 1.95 -1.44
C ALA A 39 -1.69 2.58 -0.44
N ARG A 40 -1.66 2.13 0.82
CA ARG A 40 -2.53 2.70 1.87
C ARG A 40 -2.20 4.16 2.17
N VAL A 41 -0.94 4.57 2.21
CA VAL A 41 -0.58 5.99 2.39
C VAL A 41 -1.14 6.84 1.26
N MET A 42 -1.13 6.34 0.01
CA MET A 42 -1.74 7.08 -1.10
C MET A 42 -3.25 7.24 -0.92
N LEU A 43 -3.94 6.18 -0.45
CA LEU A 43 -5.39 6.24 -0.17
C LEU A 43 -5.72 7.23 0.96
N VAL A 44 -5.00 7.14 2.09
CA VAL A 44 -5.19 8.01 3.25
C VAL A 44 -4.98 9.47 2.86
N ARG A 45 -3.91 9.78 2.12
CA ARG A 45 -3.64 11.16 1.65
C ARG A 45 -4.66 11.68 0.65
N ALA A 46 -5.27 10.80 -0.14
CA ALA A 46 -6.34 11.17 -1.06
C ALA A 46 -7.67 11.45 -0.33
N GLY A 47 -7.77 11.18 0.98
CA GLY A 47 -9.02 11.27 1.73
C GLY A 47 -10.06 10.23 1.28
N LEU A 48 -9.63 9.21 0.53
CA LEU A 48 -10.48 8.15 0.05
C LEU A 48 -10.61 7.10 1.15
N ASN A 49 -11.83 6.84 1.62
CA ASN A 49 -12.11 5.70 2.49
C ASN A 49 -12.24 4.43 1.63
N PRO A 50 -11.31 3.48 1.69
CA PRO A 50 -11.40 2.25 0.92
C PRO A 50 -12.42 1.31 1.59
N ALA A 51 -13.71 1.61 1.48
CA ALA A 51 -14.77 0.64 1.70
C ALA A 51 -14.76 -0.36 0.51
N GLY A 52 -13.75 -1.23 0.44
CA GLY A 52 -13.61 -2.18 -0.67
C GLY A 52 -12.19 -2.66 -0.96
N ALA A 53 -11.35 -2.84 0.06
CA ALA A 53 -10.02 -3.44 -0.11
C ALA A 53 -10.06 -4.98 -0.15
N ASP A 54 -11.21 -5.60 -0.41
CA ASP A 54 -11.23 -6.96 -0.95
C ASP A 54 -10.96 -6.84 -2.44
N GLY A 55 -9.74 -7.20 -2.84
CA GLY A 55 -9.30 -7.28 -4.23
C GLY A 55 -10.03 -8.39 -4.98
N ALA A 56 -11.36 -8.32 -5.06
CA ALA A 56 -12.14 -9.15 -5.95
C ALA A 56 -11.75 -8.75 -7.37
N ARG A 57 -11.01 -9.64 -8.03
CA ARG A 57 -10.77 -9.55 -9.46
C ARG A 57 -12.15 -9.53 -10.12
N PRO A 58 -12.53 -8.47 -10.86
CA PRO A 58 -13.76 -8.52 -11.64
C PRO A 58 -13.70 -9.74 -12.56
N PRO A 59 -14.82 -10.43 -12.84
CA PRO A 59 -14.83 -11.53 -13.78
C PRO A 59 -14.17 -11.04 -15.08
N GLY A 60 -13.08 -11.71 -15.49
CA GLY A 60 -12.27 -11.25 -16.61
C GLY A 60 -13.14 -10.99 -17.82
N ALA A 61 -13.02 -9.81 -18.43
CA ALA A 61 -13.63 -9.54 -19.73
C ALA A 61 -13.17 -10.64 -20.72
N GLN A 62 -14.11 -11.21 -21.48
CA GLN A 62 -13.81 -12.26 -22.46
C GLN A 62 -12.76 -11.72 -23.42
N LEU A 63 -11.53 -12.24 -23.30
CA LEU A 63 -10.44 -11.87 -24.19
C LEU A 63 -10.82 -12.37 -25.59
N GLN A 64 -11.02 -11.45 -26.52
CA GLN A 64 -11.23 -11.78 -27.93
C GLN A 64 -9.95 -12.46 -28.43
N GLU A 65 -10.05 -13.74 -28.81
CA GLU A 65 -8.96 -14.47 -29.46
C GLU A 65 -8.56 -13.76 -30.76
N ALA A 66 -7.26 -13.51 -30.90
CA ALA A 66 -6.69 -12.92 -32.11
C ALA A 66 -6.64 -13.98 -33.22
N ALA A 67 -7.05 -13.57 -34.42
CA ALA A 67 -7.15 -14.39 -35.65
C ALA A 67 -5.79 -14.83 -36.20
#